data_AF-A0A6C0HZ01-F1
#
_entry.id   AF-A0A6C0HZ01-F1
#
_cell.length_a   1.000
_cell.length_b   1.000
_cell.length_c   1.000
_cell.angle_alpha   90.00
_cell.angle_beta   90.00
_cell.angle_gamma   90.00
#
_symmetry.space_group_name_H-M   'P 1'
#
loop_
_entity.id
_entity.type
_entity.pdbx_description
1 polymer ?
#
loop_
_entity_poly.entity_id
_entity_poly.type
_entity_poly.pdbx_seq_one_letter_code
_entity_poly.pdbx_strand_id
1 'polypeptide(L)'
;MDLDGEWDSFLKDTEYTSVVEQASTGPTPLSTLLYVSTNTIISFLNQAIDLKTTFWNIPVIPYSLPRVGVIKKQMKFNSTTMQEVEAIEASVSGYDYGYCTVLQHIDNSKGMITYKDIRKVTIGISKKDIVSYRVKQKGAFYNCFVLILRVHIGVYKEFHVKIFNTGKIEIPGVQQVAHIPVIIEALLEVLRPMYPTILYHKSCEETVLINSNFNCGYFINRAALYQLLISKYNISAVYDSCSYPGIQCKIYYDDGVTTIPASIAISFMIFRTGSILIVGKCTDKVIREIYAYLVTILFEEYSQVVDTNCVHSKKETPIRKIKKYILLK
;
A
#
# COMPACT_ATOMS: atom_id res chain seq x y z
N MET A 1 -2.63 -10.45 -15.38
CA MET A 1 -3.55 -9.31 -15.19
C MET A 1 -3.09 -8.60 -13.92
N ASP A 2 -3.00 -7.27 -13.88
CA ASP A 2 -2.54 -6.52 -12.69
C ASP A 2 -3.68 -6.44 -11.66
N LEU A 3 -3.38 -6.59 -10.36
CA LEU A 3 -4.37 -6.60 -9.27
C LEU A 3 -5.21 -5.32 -9.26
N ASP A 4 -4.60 -4.17 -9.55
CA ASP A 4 -5.30 -2.89 -9.70
C ASP A 4 -6.35 -2.94 -10.82
N GLY A 5 -6.07 -3.70 -11.89
CA GLY A 5 -7.00 -3.93 -13.00
C GLY A 5 -8.19 -4.80 -12.61
N GLU A 6 -8.00 -5.79 -11.73
CA GLU A 6 -9.08 -6.65 -11.24
C GLU A 6 -10.04 -5.89 -10.31
N TRP A 7 -9.50 -5.09 -9.42
CA TRP A 7 -10.27 -4.16 -8.59
C TRP A 7 -11.03 -3.13 -9.43
N ASP A 8 -10.37 -2.53 -10.41
CA ASP A 8 -11.01 -1.60 -11.34
C ASP A 8 -12.12 -2.27 -12.17
N SER A 9 -11.94 -3.54 -12.57
CA SER A 9 -12.94 -4.32 -13.30
C SER A 9 -14.15 -4.64 -12.43
N PHE A 10 -13.94 -5.04 -11.17
CA PHE A 10 -15.02 -5.29 -10.21
C PHE A 10 -15.86 -4.04 -9.95
N LEU A 11 -15.20 -2.89 -9.77
CA LEU A 11 -15.89 -1.62 -9.52
C LEU A 11 -16.66 -1.06 -10.72
N LYS A 12 -16.38 -1.56 -11.93
CA LYS A 12 -17.02 -1.09 -13.17
C LYS A 12 -18.18 -1.97 -13.61
N ASP A 13 -18.44 -3.07 -12.90
CA ASP A 13 -19.49 -4.05 -13.21
C ASP A 13 -19.49 -4.48 -14.69
N THR A 14 -18.31 -4.54 -15.30
CA THR A 14 -18.21 -4.98 -16.69
C THR A 14 -18.29 -6.49 -16.70
N GLU A 15 -19.44 -7.02 -17.12
CA GLU A 15 -19.60 -8.42 -17.48
C GLU A 15 -18.43 -8.84 -18.38
N TYR A 16 -17.70 -9.88 -17.96
CA TYR A 16 -16.79 -10.56 -18.86
C TYR A 16 -17.64 -11.18 -19.95
N THR A 17 -17.60 -10.61 -21.15
CA THR A 17 -18.14 -11.26 -22.34
C THR A 17 -17.32 -12.54 -22.53
N SER A 18 -17.95 -13.68 -22.22
CA SER A 18 -17.39 -15.00 -22.39
C SER A 18 -17.38 -15.33 -23.88
N VAL A 19 -16.18 -15.47 -24.45
CA VAL A 19 -16.04 -16.24 -25.68
C VAL A 19 -15.95 -17.69 -25.22
N VAL A 20 -16.99 -18.47 -25.55
CA VAL A 20 -17.09 -19.88 -25.19
C VAL A 20 -16.17 -20.67 -26.11
N GLU A 21 -14.96 -20.93 -25.64
CA GLU A 21 -14.17 -22.06 -26.13
C GLU A 21 -13.98 -23.02 -24.96
N GLN A 22 -14.30 -24.30 -25.17
CA GLN A 22 -14.17 -25.33 -24.15
C GLN A 22 -12.70 -25.46 -23.73
N ALA A 23 -12.46 -25.48 -22.42
CA ALA A 23 -11.12 -25.75 -21.89
C ALA A 23 -10.62 -27.11 -22.37
N SER A 24 -9.45 -27.12 -23.01
CA SER A 24 -8.76 -28.32 -23.48
C SER A 24 -8.43 -29.28 -22.33
N THR A 25 -8.51 -30.57 -22.58
CA THR A 25 -8.08 -31.71 -21.73
C THR A 25 -6.55 -31.80 -21.55
N GLY A 26 -5.89 -30.67 -21.31
CA GLY A 26 -4.44 -30.55 -21.12
C GLY A 26 -4.00 -30.81 -19.67
N PRO A 27 -2.68 -30.87 -19.42
CA PRO A 27 -2.13 -30.98 -18.08
C PRO A 27 -2.48 -29.76 -17.22
N THR A 28 -2.60 -29.96 -15.90
CA THR A 28 -2.85 -28.89 -14.93
C THR A 28 -1.87 -27.73 -15.12
N PRO A 29 -2.35 -26.48 -15.32
CA PRO A 29 -1.49 -25.31 -15.47
C PRO A 29 -0.59 -25.10 -14.24
N LEU A 30 0.66 -24.71 -14.50
CA LEU A 30 1.61 -24.39 -13.44
C LEU A 30 1.42 -22.96 -12.94
N SER A 31 1.50 -22.80 -11.62
CA SER A 31 1.51 -21.47 -10.99
C SER A 31 2.78 -20.69 -11.35
N THR A 32 2.65 -19.38 -11.51
CA THR A 32 3.81 -18.49 -11.67
C THR A 32 4.63 -18.44 -10.39
N LEU A 33 5.90 -18.06 -10.51
CA LEU A 33 6.75 -17.79 -9.35
C LEU A 33 6.15 -16.70 -8.46
N LEU A 34 6.42 -16.80 -7.15
CA LEU A 34 6.06 -15.77 -6.19
C LEU A 34 6.77 -14.45 -6.53
N TYR A 35 5.99 -13.40 -6.73
CA TYR A 35 6.47 -12.05 -6.96
C TYR A 35 6.21 -11.20 -5.71
N VAL A 36 7.27 -10.82 -4.99
CA VAL A 36 7.17 -9.85 -3.89
C VAL A 36 7.03 -8.46 -4.47
N SER A 37 5.83 -7.89 -4.35
CA SER A 37 5.50 -6.60 -4.97
C SER A 37 6.11 -5.44 -4.19
N THR A 38 5.99 -5.48 -2.86
CA THR A 38 6.44 -4.41 -1.96
C THR A 38 6.65 -4.94 -0.54
N ASN A 39 7.56 -4.29 0.18
CA ASN A 39 7.80 -4.47 1.60
C ASN A 39 7.51 -3.16 2.33
N THR A 40 7.02 -3.26 3.57
CA THR A 40 7.01 -2.15 4.52
C THR A 40 8.08 -2.40 5.54
N ILE A 41 9.02 -1.46 5.63
CA ILE A 41 10.16 -1.52 6.53
C ILE A 41 9.95 -0.50 7.65
N ILE A 42 10.24 -0.91 8.87
CA ILE A 42 10.34 -0.02 10.03
C ILE A 42 11.81 0.11 10.41
N SER A 43 12.20 1.32 10.78
CA SER A 43 13.50 1.61 11.39
C SER A 43 13.32 2.65 12.51
N PHE A 44 14.38 3.01 13.20
CA PHE A 44 14.32 3.93 14.33
C PHE A 44 15.48 4.93 14.27
N LEU A 45 15.14 6.19 14.54
CA LEU A 45 16.11 7.24 14.85
C LEU A 45 16.61 7.07 16.28
N ASN A 46 17.78 7.63 16.56
CA ASN A 46 18.37 7.64 17.91
C ASN A 46 17.71 8.61 18.89
N GLN A 47 16.71 9.38 18.45
CA GLN A 47 16.02 10.38 19.28
C GLN A 47 14.60 10.64 18.79
N ALA A 48 13.78 11.21 19.69
CA ALA A 48 12.45 11.69 19.38
C ALA A 48 12.47 12.93 18.47
N ILE A 49 11.37 13.16 17.76
CA ILE A 49 11.22 14.26 16.80
C ILE A 49 10.03 15.14 17.21
N ASP A 50 10.26 16.45 17.31
CA ASP A 50 9.17 17.42 17.43
C ASP A 50 8.51 17.58 16.06
N LEU A 51 7.36 16.92 15.92
CA LEU A 51 6.66 16.83 14.63
C LEU A 51 6.26 18.20 14.08
N LYS A 52 5.73 19.11 14.90
CA LYS A 52 5.17 20.38 14.39
C LYS A 52 6.31 21.26 13.88
N THR A 53 7.32 21.48 14.71
CA THR A 53 8.48 22.32 14.36
C THR A 53 9.24 21.74 13.18
N THR A 54 9.51 20.44 13.20
CA THR A 54 10.20 19.75 12.10
C THR A 54 9.42 19.83 10.80
N PHE A 55 8.10 19.56 10.84
CA PHE A 55 7.26 19.59 9.64
C PHE A 55 7.34 20.93 8.92
N TRP A 56 7.26 22.04 9.65
CA TRP A 56 7.33 23.37 9.03
C TRP A 56 8.71 23.69 8.48
N ASN A 57 9.78 23.32 9.19
CA ASN A 57 11.16 23.62 8.82
C ASN A 57 11.72 22.75 7.68
N ILE A 58 11.09 21.60 7.36
CA ILE A 58 11.51 20.76 6.22
C ILE A 58 11.28 21.51 4.89
N PRO A 59 12.32 21.77 4.09
CA PRO A 59 12.16 22.41 2.79
C PRO A 59 11.49 21.46 1.80
N VAL A 60 10.59 22.00 0.97
CA VAL A 60 9.95 21.25 -0.12
C VAL A 60 10.50 21.76 -1.45
N ILE A 61 11.06 20.86 -2.24
CA ILE A 61 11.66 21.19 -3.53
C ILE A 61 10.56 21.25 -4.61
N PRO A 62 10.58 22.24 -5.52
CA PRO A 62 9.71 22.26 -6.68
C PRO A 62 9.82 20.96 -7.49
N TYR A 63 8.69 20.37 -7.88
CA TYR A 63 8.66 19.07 -8.55
C TYR A 63 9.45 19.06 -9.86
N SER A 64 9.48 20.19 -10.56
CA SER A 64 10.17 20.42 -11.84
C SER A 64 11.70 20.34 -11.74
N LEU A 65 12.27 20.48 -10.54
CA LEU A 65 13.73 20.43 -10.36
C LEU A 65 14.20 18.97 -10.18
N PRO A 66 15.08 18.45 -11.05
CA PRO A 66 15.62 17.10 -10.93
C PRO A 66 16.72 17.08 -9.87
N ARG A 67 16.33 17.06 -8.58
CA ARG A 67 17.26 16.91 -7.46
C ARG A 67 16.70 16.00 -6.37
N VAL A 68 17.60 15.45 -5.55
CA VAL A 68 17.24 14.66 -4.36
C VAL A 68 16.65 15.59 -3.30
N GLY A 69 15.65 15.11 -2.55
CA GLY A 69 15.04 15.84 -1.44
C GLY A 69 13.53 15.62 -1.34
N VAL A 70 12.89 16.36 -0.45
CA VAL A 70 11.45 16.25 -0.18
C VAL A 70 10.67 17.01 -1.25
N ILE A 71 9.84 16.31 -2.04
CA ILE A 71 8.96 16.93 -3.05
C ILE A 71 7.54 17.19 -2.55
N LYS A 72 7.15 16.49 -1.48
CA LYS A 72 5.84 16.65 -0.84
C LYS A 72 5.92 16.25 0.62
N LYS A 73 5.27 17.01 1.50
CA LYS A 73 5.09 16.68 2.93
C LYS A 73 3.62 16.77 3.32
N GLN A 74 3.19 15.90 4.22
CA GLN A 74 1.82 15.85 4.72
C GLN A 74 1.78 15.59 6.22
N MET A 75 0.94 16.30 6.96
CA MET A 75 0.76 16.08 8.39
C MET A 75 -0.68 16.35 8.81
N LYS A 76 -1.14 15.62 9.82
CA LYS A 76 -2.42 15.86 10.47
C LYS A 76 -2.24 16.85 11.61
N PHE A 77 -3.02 17.91 11.62
CA PHE A 77 -3.09 18.88 12.71
C PHE A 77 -4.42 18.73 13.42
N ASN A 78 -4.37 18.81 14.75
CA ASN A 78 -5.53 18.93 15.61
C ASN A 78 -5.42 20.27 16.32
N SER A 79 -6.44 21.10 16.14
CA SER A 79 -6.56 22.42 16.74
C SER A 79 -7.79 22.45 17.65
N THR A 80 -7.65 23.10 18.79
CA THR A 80 -8.73 23.32 19.77
C THR A 80 -9.21 24.76 19.76
N THR A 81 -8.63 25.61 18.91
CA THR A 81 -9.03 27.02 18.76
C THR A 81 -9.02 27.47 17.29
N MET A 82 -9.76 28.52 16.97
CA MET A 82 -9.76 29.13 15.64
C MET A 82 -8.41 29.79 15.32
N GLN A 83 -7.75 30.38 16.32
CA GLN A 83 -6.45 31.05 16.14
C GLN A 83 -5.36 30.07 15.66
N GLU A 84 -5.36 28.84 16.18
CA GLU A 84 -4.44 27.79 15.69
C GLU A 84 -4.73 27.41 14.24
N VAL A 85 -6.01 27.41 13.84
CA VAL A 85 -6.42 27.14 12.45
C VAL A 85 -5.91 28.24 11.52
N GLU A 86 -6.13 29.51 11.89
CA GLU A 86 -5.68 30.67 11.13
C GLU A 86 -4.15 30.68 10.97
N ALA A 87 -3.41 30.36 12.04
CA ALA A 87 -1.95 30.25 11.99
C ALA A 87 -1.46 29.16 11.03
N ILE A 88 -2.15 28.01 10.99
CA ILE A 88 -1.86 26.93 10.03
C ILE A 88 -2.14 27.40 8.61
N GLU A 89 -3.30 28.02 8.36
CA GLU A 89 -3.67 28.49 7.02
C GLU A 89 -2.72 29.56 6.50
N ALA A 90 -2.34 30.51 7.35
CA ALA A 90 -1.31 31.51 7.04
C ALA A 90 0.02 30.84 6.66
N SER A 91 0.46 29.85 7.44
CA SER A 91 1.69 29.09 7.16
C SER A 91 1.62 28.32 5.83
N VAL A 92 0.45 27.74 5.50
CA VAL A 92 0.24 27.00 4.25
C VAL A 92 0.21 27.92 3.03
N SER A 93 -0.36 29.12 3.17
CA SER A 93 -0.48 30.10 2.07
C SER A 93 0.87 30.59 1.54
N GLY A 94 1.94 30.46 2.32
CA GLY A 94 3.31 30.80 1.90
C GLY A 94 3.96 29.82 0.93
N TYR A 95 3.29 28.72 0.56
CA TYR A 95 3.81 27.71 -0.36
C TYR A 95 3.04 27.70 -1.68
N ASP A 96 3.77 27.66 -2.81
CA ASP A 96 3.19 27.59 -4.16
C ASP A 96 2.12 26.48 -4.32
N TYR A 97 2.33 25.36 -3.63
CA TYR A 97 1.42 24.22 -3.61
C TYR A 97 1.13 23.75 -2.18
N GLY A 98 0.59 24.65 -1.36
CA GLY A 98 0.08 24.35 -0.02
C GLY A 98 -1.46 24.29 0.01
N TYR A 99 -2.03 23.25 0.61
CA TYR A 99 -3.48 23.21 0.88
C TYR A 99 -3.84 22.38 2.12
N CYS A 100 -5.01 22.68 2.68
CA CYS A 100 -5.61 21.98 3.80
C CYS A 100 -6.80 21.13 3.35
N THR A 101 -7.02 20.00 3.99
CA THR A 101 -8.25 19.21 3.88
C THR A 101 -8.82 19.02 5.27
N VAL A 102 -9.98 19.61 5.54
CA VAL A 102 -10.70 19.44 6.81
C VAL A 102 -11.25 18.01 6.87
N LEU A 103 -10.86 17.27 7.90
CA LEU A 103 -11.29 15.89 8.15
C LEU A 103 -12.43 15.83 9.16
N GLN A 104 -12.41 16.72 10.15
CA GLN A 104 -13.44 16.88 11.16
C GLN A 104 -13.44 18.33 11.63
N HIS A 105 -14.63 18.91 11.80
CA HIS A 105 -14.79 20.24 12.35
C HIS A 105 -15.99 20.24 13.31
N ILE A 106 -15.79 20.81 14.49
CA ILE A 106 -16.80 21.02 15.51
C ILE A 106 -16.63 22.46 15.99
N ASP A 107 -17.70 23.23 15.89
CA ASP A 107 -17.81 24.55 16.49
C ASP A 107 -19.20 24.62 17.14
N ASN A 108 -19.23 24.46 18.46
CA ASN A 108 -20.46 24.43 19.23
C ASN A 108 -20.25 25.04 20.61
N SER A 109 -20.64 26.31 20.75
CA SER A 109 -20.54 27.08 21.99
C SER A 109 -21.27 26.46 23.20
N LYS A 110 -22.18 25.50 22.99
CA LYS A 110 -22.98 24.85 24.05
C LYS A 110 -22.60 23.38 24.27
N GLY A 111 -21.66 22.84 23.48
CA GLY A 111 -21.21 21.44 23.58
C GLY A 111 -20.10 21.23 24.61
N MET A 112 -19.90 19.98 25.04
CA MET A 112 -18.76 19.62 25.91
C MET A 112 -17.40 19.89 25.25
N ILE A 113 -17.33 19.74 23.93
CA ILE A 113 -16.20 20.17 23.10
C ILE A 113 -16.68 21.41 22.36
N THR A 114 -16.13 22.57 22.74
CA THR A 114 -16.54 23.87 22.20
C THR A 114 -16.01 24.10 20.80
N TYR A 115 -14.74 23.75 20.58
CA TYR A 115 -14.10 23.83 19.28
C TYR A 115 -13.13 22.68 19.06
N LYS A 116 -13.19 22.07 17.88
CA LYS A 116 -12.25 21.04 17.45
C LYS A 116 -12.15 21.04 15.94
N ASP A 117 -10.95 21.28 15.44
CA ASP A 117 -10.64 21.18 14.03
C ASP A 117 -9.54 20.13 13.83
N ILE A 118 -9.81 19.17 12.96
CA ILE A 118 -8.84 18.21 12.51
C ILE A 118 -8.69 18.38 11.01
N ARG A 119 -7.49 18.74 10.59
CA ARG A 119 -7.16 18.94 9.17
C ARG A 119 -5.89 18.22 8.77
N LYS A 120 -5.84 17.83 7.51
CA LYS A 120 -4.62 17.36 6.85
C LYS A 120 -4.01 18.51 6.08
N VAL A 121 -2.80 18.90 6.47
CA VAL A 121 -1.97 19.85 5.71
C VAL A 121 -1.17 19.07 4.67
N THR A 122 -1.14 19.56 3.44
CA THR A 122 -0.33 19.03 2.35
C THR A 122 0.44 20.16 1.69
N ILE A 123 1.75 19.98 1.51
CA ILE A 123 2.63 20.94 0.86
C ILE A 123 3.46 20.18 -0.20
N GLY A 124 3.44 20.65 -1.44
CA GLY A 124 4.15 20.07 -2.57
C GLY A 124 3.36 19.04 -3.38
N ILE A 125 3.98 18.51 -4.42
CA ILE A 125 3.36 17.63 -5.43
C ILE A 125 4.24 16.40 -5.64
N SER A 126 3.62 15.25 -5.94
CA SER A 126 4.29 14.00 -6.32
C SER A 126 3.91 13.54 -7.73
N LYS A 127 4.64 12.57 -8.28
CA LYS A 127 4.30 11.92 -9.57
C LYS A 127 2.88 11.41 -9.57
N LYS A 128 2.45 10.84 -8.43
CA LYS A 128 1.10 10.29 -8.28
C LYS A 128 0.03 11.36 -8.45
N ASP A 129 0.25 12.56 -7.92
CA ASP A 129 -0.71 13.66 -8.05
C ASP A 129 -0.84 14.15 -9.49
N ILE A 130 0.26 14.09 -10.26
CA ILE A 130 0.29 14.52 -11.67
C ILE A 130 -0.36 13.47 -12.58
N VAL A 131 -0.11 12.19 -12.31
CA VAL A 131 -0.50 11.09 -13.23
C VAL A 131 -1.88 10.51 -12.91
N SER A 132 -2.36 10.59 -11.66
CA SER A 132 -3.58 9.88 -11.23
C SER A 132 -4.86 10.66 -11.51
N TYR A 133 -5.81 10.03 -12.21
CA TYR A 133 -7.11 10.60 -12.59
C TYR A 133 -8.12 10.71 -11.44
N ARG A 134 -7.97 9.89 -10.39
CA ARG A 134 -8.86 9.85 -9.21
C ARG A 134 -8.04 9.78 -7.94
N VAL A 135 -8.15 10.80 -7.09
CA VAL A 135 -7.58 10.78 -5.75
C VAL A 135 -8.75 10.80 -4.76
N LYS A 136 -9.17 9.62 -4.28
CA LYS A 136 -10.02 9.59 -3.09
C LYS A 136 -9.28 10.30 -1.96
N GLN A 137 -9.93 11.23 -1.28
CA GLN A 137 -9.35 11.87 -0.11
C GLN A 137 -9.06 10.78 0.92
N LYS A 138 -7.77 10.58 1.21
CA LYS A 138 -7.31 9.65 2.24
C LYS A 138 -7.13 10.43 3.53
N GLY A 139 -7.51 9.81 4.64
CA GLY A 139 -7.15 10.29 5.96
C GLY A 139 -5.63 10.45 6.12
N ALA A 140 -5.23 11.13 7.19
CA ALA A 140 -3.85 11.19 7.63
C ALA A 140 -3.69 10.46 8.96
N PHE A 141 -2.53 9.85 9.16
CA PHE A 141 -2.16 9.17 10.40
C PHE A 141 -1.87 10.21 11.50
N TYR A 142 -2.15 9.84 12.74
CA TYR A 142 -1.80 10.66 13.91
C TYR A 142 -0.33 10.45 14.29
N ASN A 143 0.23 11.38 15.07
CA ASN A 143 1.55 11.29 15.69
C ASN A 143 2.70 11.01 14.71
N CYS A 144 2.52 11.38 13.45
CA CYS A 144 3.56 11.36 12.43
C CYS A 144 3.30 12.43 11.37
N PHE A 145 4.36 12.75 10.63
CA PHE A 145 4.23 13.35 9.31
C PHE A 145 4.75 12.39 8.25
N VAL A 146 4.31 12.61 7.02
CA VAL A 146 4.69 11.83 5.84
C VAL A 146 5.49 12.73 4.92
N LEU A 147 6.65 12.24 4.48
CA LEU A 147 7.44 12.83 3.41
C LEU A 147 7.34 11.95 2.18
N ILE A 148 7.26 12.56 1.01
CA ILE A 148 7.57 11.92 -0.26
C ILE A 148 8.96 12.40 -0.65
N LEU A 149 9.92 11.49 -0.47
CA LEU A 149 11.33 11.73 -0.70
C LEU A 149 11.69 11.27 -2.10
N ARG A 150 12.25 12.17 -2.91
CA ARG A 150 12.82 11.84 -4.21
C ARG A 150 14.29 11.49 -4.01
N VAL A 151 14.69 10.30 -4.45
CA VAL A 151 16.08 9.82 -4.42
C VAL A 151 16.52 9.38 -5.80
N HIS A 152 17.83 9.42 -6.07
CA HIS A 152 18.40 9.06 -7.36
C HIS A 152 19.06 7.67 -7.29
N ILE A 153 18.46 6.69 -7.96
CA ILE A 153 18.97 5.30 -8.02
C ILE A 153 18.95 4.87 -9.49
N GLY A 154 19.92 5.35 -10.26
CA GLY A 154 19.97 5.31 -11.74
C GLY A 154 18.93 6.23 -12.39
N VAL A 155 17.72 6.27 -11.84
CA VAL A 155 16.62 7.17 -12.18
C VAL A 155 16.03 7.77 -10.90
N TYR A 156 15.35 8.91 -11.00
CA TYR A 156 14.61 9.47 -9.86
C TYR A 156 13.43 8.56 -9.49
N LYS A 157 13.41 8.14 -8.22
CA LYS A 157 12.33 7.36 -7.60
C LYS A 157 11.78 8.14 -6.41
N GLU A 158 10.49 7.96 -6.13
CA GLU A 158 9.77 8.65 -5.05
C GLU A 158 9.36 7.63 -4.00
N PHE A 159 9.73 7.88 -2.74
CA PHE A 159 9.46 6.98 -1.62
C PHE A 159 8.64 7.70 -0.55
N HIS A 160 7.64 7.00 -0.03
CA HIS A 160 6.85 7.48 1.09
C HIS A 160 7.58 7.11 2.38
N VAL A 161 7.85 8.11 3.22
CA VAL A 161 8.55 7.93 4.50
C VAL A 161 7.68 8.56 5.58
N LYS A 162 7.25 7.77 6.56
CA LYS A 162 6.54 8.29 7.74
C LYS A 162 7.51 8.42 8.89
N ILE A 163 7.48 9.54 9.59
CA ILE A 163 8.30 9.82 10.76
C ILE A 163 7.36 10.07 11.93
N PHE A 164 7.47 9.25 12.97
CA PHE A 164 6.68 9.35 14.19
C PHE A 164 7.41 10.16 15.26
N ASN A 165 6.67 10.73 16.21
CA ASN A 165 7.23 11.54 17.30
C ASN A 165 8.27 10.77 18.13
N THR A 166 8.13 9.45 18.24
CA THR A 166 9.06 8.58 18.97
C THR A 166 10.40 8.34 18.24
N GLY A 167 10.59 8.90 17.04
CA GLY A 167 11.76 8.61 16.19
C GLY A 167 11.60 7.37 15.31
N LYS A 168 10.47 6.65 15.41
CA LYS A 168 10.15 5.54 14.50
C LYS A 168 10.01 6.05 13.05
N ILE A 169 10.61 5.32 12.12
CA ILE A 169 10.49 5.51 10.67
C ILE A 169 9.71 4.34 10.09
N GLU A 170 8.77 4.61 9.18
CA GLU A 170 8.07 3.58 8.41
C GLU A 170 8.11 3.92 6.92
N ILE A 171 8.67 3.03 6.12
CA ILE A 171 8.83 3.17 4.66
C ILE A 171 7.99 2.08 3.99
N PRO A 172 6.70 2.35 3.68
CA PRO A 172 5.87 1.41 2.95
C PRO A 172 6.24 1.38 1.46
N GLY A 173 5.97 0.25 0.81
CA GLY A 173 6.00 0.16 -0.65
C GLY A 173 7.39 -0.04 -1.26
N VAL A 174 8.38 -0.48 -0.48
CA VAL A 174 9.75 -0.67 -0.97
C VAL A 174 9.88 -2.01 -1.68
N GLN A 175 10.17 -1.97 -2.98
CA GLN A 175 10.31 -3.18 -3.80
C GLN A 175 11.64 -3.90 -3.58
N GLN A 176 12.72 -3.14 -3.39
CA GLN A 176 14.07 -3.67 -3.21
C GLN A 176 14.66 -3.15 -1.91
N VAL A 177 15.00 -4.08 -1.00
CA VAL A 177 15.59 -3.77 0.32
C VAL A 177 16.91 -3.01 0.17
N ALA A 178 17.64 -3.23 -0.94
CA ALA A 178 18.86 -2.50 -1.26
C ALA A 178 18.68 -0.97 -1.41
N HIS A 179 17.46 -0.48 -1.66
CA HIS A 179 17.18 0.96 -1.70
C HIS A 179 17.12 1.61 -0.31
N ILE A 180 16.88 0.83 0.76
CA ILE A 180 16.64 1.36 2.12
C ILE A 180 17.78 2.27 2.61
N PRO A 181 19.07 1.88 2.51
CA PRO A 181 20.16 2.75 2.98
C PRO A 181 20.18 4.11 2.27
N VAL A 182 19.89 4.14 0.96
CA VAL A 182 19.86 5.39 0.16
C VAL A 182 18.69 6.28 0.57
N ILE A 183 17.52 5.69 0.85
CA ILE A 183 16.34 6.42 1.30
C ILE A 183 16.59 7.03 2.68
N ILE A 184 17.17 6.24 3.60
CA ILE A 184 17.47 6.69 4.95
C ILE A 184 18.52 7.80 4.94
N GLU A 185 19.60 7.68 4.17
CA GLU A 185 20.62 8.75 4.12
C GLU A 185 20.03 10.06 3.60
N ALA A 186 19.23 10.01 2.53
CA ALA A 186 18.53 11.20 2.02
C ALA A 186 17.53 11.78 3.03
N LEU A 187 16.93 10.96 3.91
CA LEU A 187 16.11 11.45 5.03
C LEU A 187 16.98 12.14 6.08
N LEU A 188 18.12 11.55 6.46
CA LEU A 188 19.02 12.13 7.45
C LEU A 188 19.60 13.47 6.97
N GLU A 189 19.96 13.60 5.69
CA GLU A 189 20.37 14.88 5.10
C GLU A 189 19.31 15.98 5.26
N VAL A 190 18.03 15.63 5.14
CA VAL A 190 16.91 16.57 5.35
C VAL A 190 16.75 16.94 6.83
N LEU A 191 17.01 16.02 7.75
CA LEU A 191 16.79 16.22 9.18
C LEU A 191 17.99 16.84 9.92
N ARG A 192 19.23 16.58 9.48
CA ARG A 192 20.47 17.05 10.10
C ARG A 192 20.54 18.56 10.37
N PRO A 193 20.02 19.45 9.50
CA PRO A 193 19.99 20.89 9.78
C PRO A 193 19.23 21.26 11.06
N MET A 194 18.22 20.47 11.44
CA MET A 194 17.43 20.65 12.66
C MET A 194 17.92 19.76 13.81
N TYR A 195 18.55 18.63 13.47
CA TYR A 195 19.00 17.60 14.40
C TYR A 195 20.43 17.14 14.04
N PRO A 196 21.48 17.89 14.39
CA PRO A 196 22.85 17.62 13.92
C PRO A 196 23.41 16.24 14.30
N THR A 197 22.97 15.69 15.43
CA THR A 197 23.40 14.39 15.98
C THR A 197 22.49 13.22 15.59
N ILE A 198 21.58 13.44 14.63
CA ILE A 198 20.59 12.42 14.23
C ILE A 198 21.27 11.24 13.53
N LEU A 199 20.98 10.05 14.04
CA LEU A 199 21.43 8.77 13.51
C LEU A 199 20.24 7.82 13.41
N TYR A 200 20.41 6.72 12.67
CA TYR A 200 19.42 5.65 12.60
C TYR A 200 20.01 4.32 13.04
N HIS A 201 19.17 3.46 13.60
CA HIS A 201 19.54 2.14 14.09
C HIS A 201 19.24 1.07 13.03
N LYS A 202 20.21 0.83 12.14
CA LYS A 202 20.10 -0.22 11.11
C LYS A 202 19.80 -1.60 11.71
N SER A 203 20.34 -1.91 12.89
CA SER A 203 20.11 -3.19 13.58
C SER A 203 18.67 -3.40 14.04
N CYS A 204 17.85 -2.35 14.09
CA CYS A 204 16.45 -2.41 14.49
C CYS A 204 15.51 -2.41 13.28
N GLU A 205 16.05 -2.56 12.05
CA GLU A 205 15.23 -2.66 10.84
C GLU A 205 14.38 -3.94 10.86
N GLU A 206 13.07 -3.77 10.69
CA GLU A 206 12.12 -4.88 10.66
C GLU A 206 11.24 -4.79 9.41
N THR A 207 11.08 -5.92 8.71
CA THR A 207 10.04 -6.05 7.69
C THR A 207 8.72 -6.35 8.37
N VAL A 208 7.78 -5.41 8.31
CA VAL A 208 6.51 -5.52 9.03
C VAL A 208 5.33 -5.91 8.16
N LEU A 209 5.48 -5.82 6.85
CA LEU A 209 4.47 -6.22 5.90
C LEU A 209 5.12 -6.60 4.58
N ILE A 210 4.88 -7.82 4.13
CA ILE A 210 5.21 -8.26 2.78
C ILE A 210 3.90 -8.32 2.01
N ASN A 211 3.88 -7.69 0.83
CA ASN A 211 2.81 -7.86 -0.15
C ASN A 211 3.41 -8.60 -1.33
N SER A 212 2.84 -9.75 -1.67
CA SER A 212 3.30 -10.59 -2.76
C SER A 212 2.13 -11.14 -3.55
N ASN A 213 2.38 -11.51 -4.80
CA ASN A 213 1.37 -12.15 -5.63
C ASN A 213 1.97 -13.24 -6.50
N PHE A 214 1.09 -14.12 -6.96
CA PHE A 214 1.35 -15.08 -8.03
C PHE A 214 0.04 -15.35 -8.76
N ASN A 215 0.09 -16.11 -9.85
CA ASN A 215 -1.10 -16.53 -10.58
C ASN A 215 -1.07 -18.05 -10.81
N CYS A 216 -2.20 -18.73 -10.64
CA CYS A 216 -2.28 -20.18 -10.80
C CYS A 216 -2.44 -20.66 -12.26
N GLY A 217 -2.63 -19.74 -13.20
CA GLY A 217 -2.66 -20.01 -14.64
C GLY A 217 -4.05 -20.34 -15.20
N TYR A 218 -5.11 -20.32 -14.39
CA TYR A 218 -6.47 -20.64 -14.82
C TYR A 218 -7.53 -19.84 -14.05
N PHE A 219 -8.73 -19.72 -14.63
CA PHE A 219 -9.87 -19.12 -13.95
C PHE A 219 -10.42 -20.07 -12.88
N ILE A 220 -10.74 -19.51 -11.71
CA ILE A 220 -11.19 -20.26 -10.54
C ILE A 220 -12.69 -20.09 -10.36
N ASN A 221 -13.40 -21.22 -10.25
CA ASN A 221 -14.72 -21.30 -9.64
C ASN A 221 -14.59 -21.04 -8.14
N ARG A 222 -14.74 -19.77 -7.75
CA ARG A 222 -14.55 -19.31 -6.37
C ARG A 222 -15.48 -19.99 -5.36
N ALA A 223 -16.70 -20.36 -5.77
CA ALA A 223 -17.64 -21.03 -4.88
C ALA A 223 -17.18 -22.45 -4.55
N ALA A 224 -16.74 -23.21 -5.57
CA ALA A 224 -16.19 -24.55 -5.40
C ALA A 224 -14.91 -24.53 -4.55
N LEU A 225 -13.98 -23.61 -4.87
CA LEU A 225 -12.75 -23.48 -4.09
C LEU A 225 -13.03 -23.06 -2.64
N TYR A 226 -13.94 -22.10 -2.41
CA TYR A 226 -14.31 -21.67 -1.06
C TYR A 226 -14.78 -22.86 -0.19
N GLN A 227 -15.64 -23.73 -0.73
CA GLN A 227 -16.10 -24.92 -0.02
C GLN A 227 -14.95 -25.86 0.31
N LEU A 228 -14.06 -26.14 -0.64
CA LEU A 228 -12.89 -26.99 -0.41
C LEU A 228 -11.94 -26.42 0.66
N LEU A 229 -11.69 -25.11 0.61
CA LEU A 229 -10.82 -24.42 1.58
C LEU A 229 -11.33 -24.61 3.01
N ILE A 230 -12.64 -24.45 3.25
CA ILE A 230 -13.21 -24.59 4.59
C ILE A 230 -13.36 -26.05 5.02
N SER A 231 -13.76 -26.96 4.12
CA SER A 231 -14.16 -28.33 4.49
C SER A 231 -13.00 -29.34 4.47
N LYS A 232 -12.11 -29.26 3.47
CA LYS A 232 -11.00 -30.20 3.30
C LYS A 232 -9.73 -29.68 3.98
N TYR A 233 -9.44 -28.39 3.82
CA TYR A 233 -8.20 -27.79 4.30
C TYR A 233 -8.35 -27.04 5.63
N ASN A 234 -9.59 -26.87 6.14
CA ASN A 234 -9.89 -26.12 7.37
C ASN A 234 -9.33 -24.69 7.39
N ILE A 235 -9.16 -24.07 6.22
CA ILE A 235 -8.68 -22.69 6.08
C ILE A 235 -9.81 -21.74 6.42
N SER A 236 -9.54 -20.76 7.28
CA SER A 236 -10.48 -19.68 7.56
C SER A 236 -10.66 -18.83 6.30
N ALA A 237 -11.86 -18.86 5.71
CA ALA A 237 -12.17 -18.14 4.48
C ALA A 237 -13.53 -17.43 4.58
N VAL A 238 -13.65 -16.29 3.89
CA VAL A 238 -14.88 -15.54 3.71
C VAL A 238 -15.08 -15.29 2.22
N TYR A 239 -16.26 -15.64 1.71
CA TYR A 239 -16.63 -15.43 0.32
C TYR A 239 -18.02 -14.82 0.21
N ASP A 240 -18.07 -13.59 -0.28
CA ASP A 240 -19.28 -12.91 -0.72
C ASP A 240 -18.97 -12.17 -2.02
N SER A 241 -19.48 -12.69 -3.14
CA SER A 241 -19.21 -12.14 -4.48
C SER A 241 -19.78 -10.75 -4.70
N CYS A 242 -20.78 -10.34 -3.91
CA CYS A 242 -21.40 -9.02 -4.02
C CYS A 242 -20.54 -7.94 -3.33
N SER A 243 -19.87 -8.30 -2.24
CA SER A 243 -19.10 -7.37 -1.42
C SER A 243 -17.62 -7.31 -1.78
N TYR A 244 -17.06 -8.38 -2.36
CA TYR A 244 -15.62 -8.47 -2.64
C TYR A 244 -15.29 -9.33 -3.88
N PRO A 245 -14.30 -8.93 -4.71
CA PRO A 245 -13.96 -9.63 -5.96
C PRO A 245 -13.24 -10.99 -5.80
N GLY A 246 -12.89 -11.42 -4.59
CA GLY A 246 -12.15 -12.66 -4.35
C GLY A 246 -12.68 -13.46 -3.15
N ILE A 247 -11.95 -14.51 -2.79
CA ILE A 247 -12.10 -15.20 -1.51
C ILE A 247 -11.08 -14.61 -0.57
N GLN A 248 -11.48 -14.15 0.61
CA GLN A 248 -10.57 -13.66 1.63
C GLN A 248 -10.23 -14.79 2.59
N CYS A 249 -8.96 -15.16 2.68
CA CYS A 249 -8.50 -16.27 3.49
C CYS A 249 -7.50 -15.83 4.55
N LYS A 250 -7.43 -16.62 5.62
CA LYS A 250 -6.46 -16.46 6.70
C LYS A 250 -5.88 -17.82 7.07
N ILE A 251 -4.56 -17.85 7.19
CA ILE A 251 -3.79 -19.02 7.63
C ILE A 251 -2.72 -18.56 8.62
N TYR A 252 -2.12 -19.51 9.31
CA TYR A 252 -1.12 -19.25 10.33
C TYR A 252 0.15 -20.03 10.05
N TYR A 253 1.22 -19.63 10.73
CA TYR A 253 2.52 -20.28 10.64
C TYR A 253 3.12 -20.43 12.04
N ASP A 254 3.60 -21.64 12.32
CA ASP A 254 4.35 -22.02 13.52
C ASP A 254 5.23 -23.22 13.19
N ASP A 255 6.48 -22.97 12.81
CA ASP A 255 7.41 -23.96 12.24
C ASP A 255 6.83 -24.82 11.10
N GLY A 256 5.85 -24.26 10.40
CA GLY A 256 5.07 -24.93 9.37
C GLY A 256 3.72 -24.23 9.17
N VAL A 257 3.10 -24.48 8.02
CA VAL A 257 1.78 -23.92 7.71
C VAL A 257 0.70 -24.62 8.55
N THR A 258 -0.14 -23.84 9.24
CA THR A 258 -1.21 -24.35 10.08
C THR A 258 -2.49 -23.51 9.94
N THR A 259 -3.64 -24.13 10.15
CA THR A 259 -4.95 -23.46 10.12
C THR A 259 -5.44 -23.04 11.51
N ILE A 260 -4.75 -23.51 12.55
CA ILE A 260 -5.02 -23.16 13.94
C ILE A 260 -4.34 -21.81 14.26
N PRO A 261 -4.99 -20.89 14.97
CA PRO A 261 -4.39 -19.62 15.36
C PRO A 261 -3.02 -19.81 16.03
N ALA A 262 -2.00 -19.16 15.46
CA ALA A 262 -0.63 -19.21 15.94
C ALA A 262 0.05 -17.83 15.89
N SER A 263 1.36 -17.80 16.17
CA SER A 263 2.17 -16.58 16.34
C SER A 263 2.18 -15.69 15.11
N ILE A 264 2.27 -16.28 13.91
CA ILE A 264 2.30 -15.57 12.64
C ILE A 264 0.98 -15.80 11.91
N ALA A 265 0.21 -14.74 11.70
CA ALA A 265 -1.04 -14.76 10.93
C ALA A 265 -0.83 -14.12 9.55
N ILE A 266 -1.23 -14.83 8.50
CA ILE A 266 -1.10 -14.41 7.11
C ILE A 266 -2.47 -14.40 6.45
N SER A 267 -2.76 -13.31 5.76
CA SER A 267 -3.97 -13.18 4.95
C SER A 267 -3.61 -13.36 3.50
N PHE A 268 -4.47 -14.05 2.75
CA PHE A 268 -4.33 -14.11 1.31
C PHE A 268 -5.70 -14.01 0.64
N MET A 269 -5.71 -13.52 -0.59
CA MET A 269 -6.92 -13.33 -1.37
C MET A 269 -6.78 -14.03 -2.69
N ILE A 270 -7.78 -14.85 -3.04
CA ILE A 270 -7.83 -15.60 -4.30
C ILE A 270 -8.89 -14.99 -5.20
N PHE A 271 -8.48 -14.54 -6.39
CA PHE A 271 -9.36 -13.89 -7.36
C PHE A 271 -9.78 -14.87 -8.45
N ARG A 272 -10.92 -14.58 -9.10
CA ARG A 272 -11.50 -15.42 -10.16
C ARG A 272 -10.53 -15.67 -11.30
N THR A 273 -9.69 -14.70 -11.62
CA THR A 273 -8.67 -14.74 -12.69
C THR A 273 -7.49 -15.66 -12.40
N GLY A 274 -7.50 -16.34 -11.25
CA GLY A 274 -6.37 -17.12 -10.79
C GLY A 274 -5.24 -16.29 -10.19
N SER A 275 -5.42 -14.98 -9.99
CA SER A 275 -4.47 -14.17 -9.22
C SER A 275 -4.62 -14.44 -7.73
N ILE A 276 -3.51 -14.59 -7.02
CA ILE A 276 -3.47 -14.74 -5.57
C ILE A 276 -2.58 -13.63 -4.99
N LEU A 277 -3.08 -12.94 -3.98
CA LEU A 277 -2.36 -11.93 -3.21
C LEU A 277 -2.09 -12.49 -1.81
N ILE A 278 -0.83 -12.52 -1.35
CA ILE A 278 -0.46 -12.92 0.01
C ILE A 278 0.09 -11.70 0.75
N VAL A 279 -0.46 -11.41 1.93
CA VAL A 279 -0.15 -10.25 2.76
C VAL A 279 0.00 -10.65 4.23
N GLY A 280 1.09 -10.22 4.85
CA GLY A 280 1.26 -10.36 6.28
C GLY A 280 2.64 -9.95 6.78
N LYS A 281 2.80 -9.97 8.12
CA LYS A 281 4.08 -9.72 8.78
C LYS A 281 4.82 -11.05 8.90
N CYS A 282 5.80 -11.29 8.05
CA CYS A 282 6.60 -12.52 8.08
C CYS A 282 7.96 -12.33 7.38
N THR A 283 8.79 -13.38 7.45
CA THR A 283 10.08 -13.45 6.75
C THR A 283 9.91 -14.00 5.33
N ASP A 284 10.93 -13.80 4.47
CA ASP A 284 10.96 -14.36 3.11
C ASP A 284 10.85 -15.90 3.11
N LYS A 285 11.40 -16.58 4.13
CA LYS A 285 11.24 -18.03 4.29
C LYS A 285 9.77 -18.41 4.47
N VAL A 286 9.09 -17.77 5.44
CA VAL A 286 7.70 -18.08 5.79
C VAL A 286 6.76 -17.84 4.61
N ILE A 287 6.92 -16.72 3.89
CA ILE A 287 6.05 -16.43 2.74
C ILE A 287 6.25 -17.42 1.59
N ARG A 288 7.46 -17.95 1.40
CA ARG A 288 7.75 -18.98 0.39
C ARG A 288 7.14 -20.33 0.76
N GLU A 289 7.15 -20.70 2.04
CA GLU A 289 6.50 -21.94 2.50
C GLU A 289 4.98 -21.86 2.36
N ILE A 290 4.38 -20.71 2.68
CA ILE A 290 2.94 -20.48 2.44
C ILE A 290 2.62 -20.49 0.95
N TYR A 291 3.44 -19.85 0.11
CA TYR A 291 3.30 -19.93 -1.33
C TYR A 291 3.33 -21.38 -1.83
N ALA A 292 4.31 -22.17 -1.40
CA ALA A 292 4.41 -23.58 -1.80
C ALA A 292 3.17 -24.38 -1.38
N TYR A 293 2.70 -24.19 -0.16
CA TYR A 293 1.47 -24.81 0.34
C TYR A 293 0.24 -24.46 -0.52
N LEU A 294 0.05 -23.18 -0.85
CA LEU A 294 -1.08 -22.74 -1.68
C LEU A 294 -0.97 -23.26 -3.12
N VAL A 295 0.23 -23.30 -3.69
CA VAL A 295 0.46 -23.88 -5.03
C VAL A 295 0.08 -25.36 -5.06
N THR A 296 0.43 -26.13 -4.02
CA THR A 296 0.04 -27.53 -3.90
C THR A 296 -1.47 -27.69 -3.89
N ILE A 297 -2.20 -26.92 -3.07
CA ILE A 297 -3.68 -26.97 -3.02
C ILE A 297 -4.28 -26.68 -4.41
N LEU A 298 -3.83 -25.61 -5.05
CA LEU A 298 -4.37 -25.18 -6.34
C LEU A 298 -4.08 -26.21 -7.44
N PHE A 299 -2.92 -26.85 -7.40
CA PHE A 299 -2.54 -27.89 -8.34
C PHE A 299 -3.36 -29.18 -8.14
N GLU A 300 -3.48 -29.66 -6.90
CA GLU A 300 -4.22 -30.89 -6.55
C GLU A 300 -5.72 -30.75 -6.84
N GLU A 301 -6.29 -29.58 -6.57
CA GLU A 301 -7.74 -29.35 -6.68
C GLU A 301 -8.18 -28.82 -8.06
N TYR A 302 -7.24 -28.64 -8.99
CA TYR A 302 -7.48 -28.00 -10.29
C TYR A 302 -8.77 -28.47 -10.97
N SER A 303 -8.96 -29.78 -11.10
CA SER A 303 -10.13 -30.36 -11.79
C SER A 303 -11.46 -30.04 -11.11
N GLN A 304 -11.46 -29.75 -9.80
CA GLN A 304 -12.67 -29.40 -9.05
C GLN A 304 -12.94 -27.89 -9.07
N VAL A 305 -11.90 -27.07 -9.23
CA VAL A 305 -12.01 -25.61 -9.03
C VAL A 305 -11.82 -24.79 -10.29
N VAL A 306 -11.47 -25.39 -11.43
CA VAL A 306 -11.38 -24.66 -12.70
C VAL A 306 -12.76 -24.19 -13.17
N ASP A 307 -12.87 -22.90 -13.52
CA ASP A 307 -14.05 -22.34 -14.18
C ASP A 307 -13.95 -22.61 -15.69
N THR A 308 -14.55 -23.71 -16.13
CA THR A 308 -14.52 -24.15 -17.53
C THR A 308 -15.30 -23.24 -18.48
N ASN A 309 -16.11 -22.30 -17.95
CA ASN A 309 -16.82 -21.31 -18.75
C ASN A 309 -15.94 -20.10 -19.10
N CYS A 310 -14.72 -20.04 -18.58
CA CYS A 310 -13.81 -18.92 -18.77
C CYS A 310 -12.46 -19.38 -19.32
N VAL A 311 -12.02 -18.76 -20.41
CA VAL A 311 -10.69 -18.99 -20.97
C VAL A 311 -9.85 -17.72 -20.83
N HIS A 312 -8.56 -17.87 -20.53
CA HIS A 312 -7.61 -16.77 -20.62
C HIS A 312 -7.42 -16.38 -22.09
N SER A 313 -8.33 -15.57 -22.63
CA SER A 313 -8.04 -14.84 -23.86
C SER A 313 -6.99 -13.77 -23.52
N LYS A 314 -5.92 -13.68 -24.30
CA LYS A 314 -5.03 -12.50 -24.30
C LYS A 314 -5.85 -11.29 -24.75
N LYS A 315 -6.60 -10.64 -23.85
CA LYS A 315 -7.16 -9.32 -24.15
C LYS A 315 -6.00 -8.33 -24.20
N GLU A 316 -5.94 -7.55 -25.28
CA GLU A 316 -5.06 -6.39 -25.37
C GLU A 316 -5.25 -5.54 -24.13
N THR A 317 -4.14 -5.18 -23.48
CA THR A 317 -4.20 -4.35 -22.28
C THR A 317 -4.78 -3.01 -22.69
N PRO A 318 -5.92 -2.57 -22.14
CA PRO A 318 -6.51 -1.30 -22.53
C PRO A 318 -5.46 -0.20 -22.28
N ILE A 319 -5.07 0.50 -23.35
CA ILE A 319 -4.11 1.59 -23.28
C ILE A 319 -4.70 2.64 -22.33
N ARG A 320 -4.13 2.77 -21.11
CA ARG A 320 -4.55 3.79 -20.15
C ARG A 320 -4.36 5.16 -20.82
N LYS A 321 -5.45 5.89 -21.07
CA LYS A 321 -5.40 7.27 -21.59
C LYS A 321 -4.66 8.16 -20.58
N ILE A 322 -3.44 8.56 -20.90
CA ILE A 322 -2.65 9.51 -20.09
C ILE A 322 -3.12 10.91 -20.46
N LYS A 323 -3.77 11.64 -19.55
CA LYS A 323 -3.97 13.09 -19.71
C LYS A 323 -2.63 13.79 -19.46
N LYS A 324 -2.16 14.58 -20.44
CA LYS A 324 -1.00 15.45 -20.29
C LYS A 324 -1.47 16.74 -19.59
N TYR A 325 -0.98 17.00 -18.38
CA TYR A 325 -1.18 18.29 -17.71
C TYR A 325 -0.02 19.22 -18.07
N ILE A 326 -0.34 20.45 -18.49
CA ILE A 326 0.64 21.53 -18.63
C ILE A 326 0.54 22.36 -17.34
N LEU A 327 1.58 22.33 -16.52
CA LEU A 327 1.70 23.24 -15.38
C LEU A 327 2.13 24.60 -15.92
N LEU A 328 1.20 25.55 -15.96
CA LEU A 328 1.51 26.95 -16.26
C LEU A 328 2.03 27.63 -14.98
N LYS A 329 3.04 28.46 -15.15
CA LYS A 329 3.69 29.24 -14.08
C LYS A 329 2.79 30.33 -13.54
#